data_AF-A0A2D2DPD0-F1
#
_entry.id   AF-A0A2D2DPD0-F1
#
_cell.length_a   1.000
_cell.length_b   1.000
_cell.length_c   1.000
_cell.angle_alpha   90.00
_cell.angle_beta   90.00
_cell.angle_gamma   90.00
#
_symmetry.space_group_name_H-M   'P 1'
#
loop_
_entity.id
_entity.type
_entity.pdbx_description
1 polymer ?
#
loop_
_entity_poly.entity_id
_entity_poly.type
_entity_poly.pdbx_seq_one_letter_code
_entity_poly.pdbx_strand_id
1 'polypeptide(L)'
;MTILKKCLAAMLLAASTQAFAIPTLSLSASPAPATVGSAVDIAVKISDIADLYGYQFTLTFDSALLKANSVTEGAFLGTTGPTFSDGGTIDNATGMISYVFNTRLGAGAGAFGSGNLAHFSFDALAAGSAALTFSDVLFLDSNQNEIAVTADNGSVQVVPEPATYMMMGVGLLALGAMRRRQVGARA
;
A
#
# COMPACT_ATOMS: atom_id res chain seq x y z
N MET A 1 -47.17 26.36 -31.75
CA MET A 1 -46.32 26.60 -30.55
C MET A 1 -46.20 25.33 -29.71
N THR A 2 -45.71 24.24 -30.31
CA THR A 2 -45.76 22.89 -29.71
C THR A 2 -44.54 22.03 -30.05
N ILE A 3 -43.73 22.46 -31.03
CA ILE A 3 -42.48 21.80 -31.43
C ILE A 3 -41.30 22.32 -30.56
N LEU A 4 -41.28 23.61 -30.23
CA LEU A 4 -40.24 24.22 -29.38
C LEU A 4 -40.20 23.63 -27.95
N LYS A 5 -41.36 23.23 -27.40
CA LYS A 5 -41.47 22.58 -26.08
C LYS A 5 -40.97 21.14 -26.08
N LYS A 6 -41.04 20.44 -27.22
CA LYS A 6 -40.54 19.06 -27.36
C LYS A 6 -39.01 19.01 -27.53
N CYS A 7 -38.42 20.03 -28.16
CA CYS A 7 -36.96 20.16 -28.24
C CYS A 7 -36.33 20.52 -26.88
N LEU A 8 -37.03 21.31 -26.04
CA LEU A 8 -36.53 21.70 -24.72
C LEU A 8 -36.46 20.51 -23.73
N ALA A 9 -37.39 19.55 -23.84
CA ALA A 9 -37.38 18.34 -23.02
C ALA A 9 -36.30 17.33 -23.45
N ALA A 10 -35.94 17.28 -24.73
CA ALA A 10 -34.89 16.40 -25.24
C ALA A 10 -33.46 16.91 -24.95
N MET A 11 -33.27 18.22 -24.81
CA MET A 11 -31.97 18.82 -24.44
C MET A 11 -31.64 18.68 -22.96
N LEU A 12 -32.61 18.46 -22.08
CA LEU A 12 -32.38 18.31 -20.63
C LEU A 12 -31.93 16.89 -20.22
N LEU A 13 -32.06 15.88 -21.08
CA LEU A 13 -31.58 14.51 -20.83
C LEU A 13 -30.14 14.25 -21.31
N ALA A 14 -29.50 15.19 -22.01
CA ALA A 14 -28.16 15.02 -22.56
C ALA A 14 -27.03 15.61 -21.70
N ALA A 15 -27.36 16.21 -20.56
CA ALA A 15 -26.40 16.79 -19.63
C ALA A 15 -26.19 15.90 -18.40
N SER A 16 -25.98 14.60 -18.60
CA SER A 16 -25.34 13.78 -17.57
C SER A 16 -23.86 14.17 -17.56
N THR A 17 -23.50 15.14 -16.71
CA THR A 17 -22.10 15.34 -16.33
C THR A 17 -21.62 14.00 -15.75
N GLN A 18 -20.73 13.30 -16.45
CA GLN A 18 -20.09 12.12 -15.89
C GLN A 18 -19.29 12.60 -14.67
N ALA A 19 -19.74 12.22 -13.48
CA ALA A 19 -18.97 12.40 -12.28
C ALA A 19 -17.83 11.38 -12.34
N PHE A 20 -16.64 11.83 -12.72
CA PHE A 20 -15.44 11.02 -12.54
C PHE A 20 -15.14 10.99 -11.05
N ALA A 21 -15.11 9.80 -10.46
CA ALA A 21 -14.62 9.64 -9.09
C ALA A 21 -13.16 10.08 -9.05
N ILE A 22 -12.77 10.86 -8.05
CA ILE A 22 -11.37 11.21 -7.84
C ILE A 22 -10.64 9.91 -7.45
N PRO A 23 -9.59 9.50 -8.18
CA PRO A 23 -8.82 8.30 -7.85
C PRO A 23 -8.27 8.36 -6.43
N THR A 24 -8.17 7.22 -5.77
CA THR A 24 -7.68 7.15 -4.38
C THR A 24 -6.40 6.35 -4.29
N LEU A 25 -5.35 6.97 -3.75
CA LEU A 25 -4.10 6.33 -3.37
C LEU A 25 -4.24 5.78 -1.96
N SER A 26 -3.98 4.49 -1.75
CA SER A 26 -4.20 3.81 -0.48
C SER A 26 -3.09 2.82 -0.16
N LEU A 27 -3.08 2.34 1.08
CA LEU A 27 -2.07 1.42 1.62
C LEU A 27 -2.72 0.11 2.05
N SER A 28 -2.01 -0.99 1.83
CA SER A 28 -2.45 -2.33 2.24
C SER A 28 -1.26 -3.09 2.84
N ALA A 29 -1.30 -3.34 4.14
CA ALA A 29 -0.26 -4.10 4.84
C ALA A 29 -0.55 -5.60 4.86
N SER A 30 0.51 -6.41 4.78
CA SER A 30 0.48 -7.86 4.93
C SER A 30 1.77 -8.34 5.59
N PRO A 31 1.72 -9.01 6.75
CA PRO A 31 0.53 -9.28 7.57
C PRO A 31 -0.03 -8.02 8.25
N ALA A 32 -1.33 -8.05 8.61
CA ALA A 32 -2.00 -7.00 9.38
C ALA A 32 -2.91 -7.66 10.45
N PRO A 33 -2.56 -7.62 11.75
CA PRO A 33 -1.42 -6.92 12.33
C PRO A 33 -0.06 -7.58 12.00
N ALA A 34 1.00 -6.78 11.99
CA ALA A 34 2.38 -7.24 11.91
C ALA A 34 2.88 -7.68 13.29
N THR A 35 3.89 -8.55 13.35
CA THR A 35 4.48 -9.00 14.62
C THR A 35 5.85 -8.34 14.82
N VAL A 36 6.16 -7.91 16.04
CA VAL A 36 7.50 -7.41 16.38
C VAL A 36 8.57 -8.43 15.96
N GLY A 37 9.66 -7.96 15.34
CA GLY A 37 10.75 -8.80 14.84
C GLY A 37 10.48 -9.49 13.50
N SER A 38 9.31 -9.28 12.90
CA SER A 38 8.97 -9.82 11.57
C SER A 38 8.94 -8.75 10.49
N ALA A 39 9.05 -9.18 9.24
CA ALA A 39 8.87 -8.30 8.10
C ALA A 39 7.37 -8.07 7.83
N VAL A 40 7.03 -6.86 7.38
CA VAL A 40 5.71 -6.48 6.89
C VAL A 40 5.84 -5.84 5.51
N ASP A 41 5.04 -6.33 4.58
CA ASP A 41 4.94 -5.77 3.24
C ASP A 41 3.79 -4.78 3.18
N ILE A 42 4.05 -3.59 2.65
CA ILE A 42 3.07 -2.54 2.44
C ILE A 42 2.95 -2.30 0.93
N ALA A 43 1.77 -2.56 0.38
CA ALA A 43 1.46 -2.25 -1.00
C ALA A 43 0.79 -0.88 -1.10
N VAL A 44 1.30 -0.02 -1.98
CA VAL A 44 0.64 1.22 -2.41
C VAL A 44 -0.27 0.91 -3.58
N LYS A 45 -1.55 1.26 -3.44
CA LYS A 45 -2.61 0.93 -4.38
C LYS A 45 -3.26 2.20 -4.93
N ILE A 46 -3.62 2.18 -6.21
CA ILE A 46 -4.46 3.19 -6.82
C ILE A 46 -5.81 2.57 -7.20
N SER A 47 -6.88 3.33 -7.01
CA SER A 47 -8.25 2.93 -7.38
C SER A 47 -8.84 3.88 -8.42
N ASP A 48 -9.48 3.30 -9.44
CA ASP A 48 -10.30 3.99 -10.45
C ASP A 48 -9.58 5.13 -11.18
N ILE A 49 -8.28 4.98 -11.45
CA ILE A 49 -7.51 5.98 -12.20
C ILE A 49 -7.74 5.84 -13.70
N ALA A 50 -7.76 6.98 -14.40
CA ALA A 50 -7.85 7.04 -15.84
C ALA A 50 -6.57 7.63 -16.43
N ASP A 51 -6.03 6.95 -17.45
CA ASP A 51 -4.90 7.40 -18.25
C ASP A 51 -3.58 7.65 -17.47
N LEU A 52 -3.33 6.89 -16.38
CA LEU A 52 -2.12 7.05 -15.59
C LEU A 52 -0.86 6.79 -16.42
N TYR A 53 -0.02 7.80 -16.60
CA TYR A 53 1.21 7.70 -17.37
C TYR A 53 2.46 7.80 -16.49
N GLY A 54 2.42 8.60 -15.43
CA GLY A 54 3.49 8.66 -14.45
C GLY A 54 2.99 9.09 -13.07
N TYR A 55 3.72 8.71 -12.03
CA TYR A 55 3.44 9.13 -10.66
C TYR A 55 4.73 9.34 -9.87
N GLN A 56 4.63 10.17 -8.84
CA GLN A 56 5.64 10.38 -7.82
C GLN A 56 4.95 10.59 -6.47
N PHE A 57 5.57 10.09 -5.39
CA PHE A 57 5.20 10.45 -4.03
C PHE A 57 6.38 10.26 -3.07
N THR A 58 6.24 10.88 -1.90
CA THR A 58 7.05 10.61 -0.71
C THR A 58 6.18 9.85 0.30
N LEU A 59 6.75 8.83 0.94
CA LEU A 59 6.11 8.09 2.02
C LEU A 59 6.86 8.32 3.33
N THR A 60 6.18 8.88 4.32
CA THR A 60 6.70 9.04 5.68
C THR A 60 6.13 7.93 6.58
N PHE A 61 6.97 7.33 7.41
CA PHE A 61 6.65 6.24 8.33
C PHE A 61 7.18 6.50 9.74
N ASP A 62 6.60 5.85 10.74
CA ASP A 62 7.10 5.91 12.12
C ASP A 62 8.38 5.09 12.28
N SER A 63 9.54 5.75 12.32
CA SER A 63 10.86 5.12 12.43
C SER A 63 11.14 4.50 13.80
N ALA A 64 10.34 4.80 14.82
CA ALA A 64 10.44 4.11 16.11
C ALA A 64 9.79 2.72 16.07
N LEU A 65 8.84 2.49 15.16
CA LEU A 65 8.06 1.26 15.06
C LEU A 65 8.39 0.43 13.82
N LEU A 66 8.84 1.05 12.73
CA LEU A 66 9.14 0.39 11.46
C LEU A 66 10.53 0.81 10.95
N LYS A 67 11.18 -0.08 10.21
CA LYS A 67 12.40 0.21 9.45
C LYS A 67 12.22 -0.24 8.01
N ALA A 68 12.36 0.66 7.05
CA ALA A 68 12.26 0.34 5.63
C ALA A 68 13.50 -0.41 5.14
N ASN A 69 13.26 -1.50 4.40
CA ASN A 69 14.28 -2.38 3.83
C ASN A 69 14.45 -2.18 2.33
N SER A 70 13.33 -2.14 1.60
CA SER A 70 13.34 -2.07 0.14
C SER A 70 12.03 -1.49 -0.40
N VAL A 71 12.13 -0.99 -1.63
CA VAL A 71 11.01 -0.55 -2.45
C VAL A 71 11.10 -1.25 -3.80
N THR A 72 9.99 -1.81 -4.27
CA THR A 72 9.90 -2.42 -5.59
C THR A 72 8.69 -1.88 -6.35
N GLU A 73 8.81 -1.85 -7.67
CA GLU A 73 7.72 -1.45 -8.56
C GLU A 73 6.52 -2.42 -8.45
N GLY A 74 5.33 -1.85 -8.42
CA GLY A 74 4.07 -2.57 -8.57
C GLY A 74 3.69 -2.74 -10.04
N ALA A 75 2.99 -3.83 -10.35
CA ALA A 75 2.75 -4.25 -11.74
C ALA A 75 1.81 -3.33 -12.55
N PHE A 76 1.08 -2.41 -11.92
CA PHE A 76 -0.04 -1.72 -12.56
C PHE A 76 0.36 -0.95 -13.83
N LEU A 77 1.39 -0.11 -13.76
CA LEU A 77 1.79 0.71 -14.91
C LEU A 77 2.40 -0.15 -16.03
N GLY A 78 3.17 -1.17 -15.64
CA GLY A 78 3.77 -2.15 -16.55
C GLY A 78 2.76 -2.96 -17.38
N THR A 79 1.48 -2.98 -17.00
CA THR A 79 0.42 -3.64 -17.81
C THR A 79 0.18 -2.98 -19.16
N THR A 80 0.59 -1.73 -19.32
CA THR A 80 0.35 -0.95 -20.56
C THR A 80 1.60 -0.75 -21.40
N GLY A 81 2.78 -1.19 -20.95
CA GLY A 81 4.04 -1.03 -21.67
C GLY A 81 5.26 -1.05 -20.75
N PRO A 82 6.46 -0.91 -21.32
CA PRO A 82 7.69 -0.78 -20.54
C PRO A 82 7.66 0.47 -19.67
N THR A 83 8.31 0.40 -18.51
CA THR A 83 8.34 1.44 -17.49
C THR A 83 9.78 1.85 -17.14
N PHE A 84 9.91 3.02 -16.54
CA PHE A 84 11.12 3.47 -15.85
C PHE A 84 10.73 3.90 -14.44
N SER A 85 11.26 3.18 -13.46
CA SER A 85 10.92 3.33 -12.04
C SER A 85 12.16 3.51 -11.18
N ASP A 86 11.98 4.19 -10.06
CA ASP A 86 12.97 4.27 -8.98
C ASP A 86 12.24 4.15 -7.64
N GLY A 87 12.80 3.34 -6.75
CA GLY A 87 12.32 3.15 -5.38
C GLY A 87 12.60 4.33 -4.46
N GLY A 88 13.30 5.35 -4.95
CA GLY A 88 13.60 6.55 -4.20
C GLY A 88 14.73 6.37 -3.20
N THR A 89 14.82 7.28 -2.23
CA THR A 89 15.84 7.26 -1.17
C THR A 89 15.20 6.92 0.17
N ILE A 90 15.66 5.86 0.82
CA ILE A 90 15.24 5.45 2.16
C ILE A 90 16.09 6.16 3.21
N ASP A 91 15.48 6.99 4.04
CA ASP A 91 16.04 7.57 5.26
C ASP A 91 15.30 7.00 6.49
N ASN A 92 15.90 5.97 7.09
CA ASN A 92 15.38 5.35 8.32
C ASN A 92 15.59 6.23 9.57
N ALA A 93 16.45 7.25 9.54
CA ALA A 93 16.64 8.13 10.67
C ALA A 93 15.48 9.14 10.78
N THR A 94 15.03 9.69 9.65
CA THR A 94 13.90 10.61 9.60
C THR A 94 12.55 9.93 9.36
N GLY A 95 12.54 8.64 9.03
CA GLY A 95 11.31 7.90 8.72
C GLY A 95 10.72 8.28 7.37
N MET A 96 11.55 8.47 6.34
CA MET A 96 11.10 8.98 5.05
C MET A 96 11.62 8.13 3.89
N ILE A 97 10.77 7.89 2.90
CA ILE A 97 11.14 7.33 1.60
C ILE A 97 10.75 8.35 0.55
N SER A 98 11.72 9.13 0.08
CA SER A 98 11.50 10.26 -0.82
C SER A 98 11.71 9.88 -2.29
N TYR A 99 10.98 10.54 -3.18
CA TYR A 99 11.11 10.39 -4.64
C TYR A 99 10.85 8.97 -5.15
N VAL A 100 9.83 8.29 -4.62
CA VAL A 100 9.33 7.05 -5.24
C VAL A 100 8.59 7.44 -6.50
N PHE A 101 9.02 6.95 -7.66
CA PHE A 101 8.37 7.29 -8.93
C PHE A 101 8.36 6.14 -9.92
N ASN A 102 7.45 6.25 -10.88
CA ASN A 102 7.42 5.42 -12.08
C ASN A 102 6.78 6.19 -13.23
N THR A 103 7.27 5.96 -14.45
CA THR A 103 6.66 6.46 -15.68
C THR A 103 6.62 5.37 -16.74
N ARG A 104 5.55 5.37 -17.53
CA ARG A 104 5.45 4.59 -18.75
C ARG A 104 6.41 5.15 -19.79
N LEU A 105 6.96 4.28 -20.64
CA LEU A 105 7.83 4.64 -21.74
C LEU A 105 7.14 4.46 -23.10
N GLY A 106 7.46 5.35 -24.04
CA GLY A 106 6.99 5.30 -25.42
C GLY A 106 5.58 5.85 -25.62
N ALA A 107 5.19 6.00 -26.89
CA ALA A 107 3.87 6.53 -27.22
C ALA A 107 2.73 5.59 -26.77
N GLY A 108 1.56 6.16 -26.51
CA GLY A 108 0.35 5.43 -26.15
C GLY A 108 -0.36 6.03 -24.94
N ALA A 109 -1.58 5.53 -24.71
CA ALA A 109 -2.35 5.88 -23.54
C ALA A 109 -1.71 5.31 -22.26
N GLY A 110 -2.03 5.93 -21.12
CA GLY A 110 -1.71 5.45 -19.79
C GLY A 110 -2.58 4.28 -19.33
N ALA A 111 -2.36 3.86 -18.10
CA ALA A 111 -3.08 2.78 -17.45
C ALA A 111 -4.46 3.23 -16.93
N PHE A 112 -5.44 2.33 -17.02
CA PHE A 112 -6.82 2.56 -16.57
C PHE A 112 -7.23 1.49 -15.55
N GLY A 113 -7.93 1.90 -14.51
CA GLY A 113 -8.48 1.02 -13.48
C GLY A 113 -7.72 1.08 -12.15
N SER A 114 -7.57 -0.05 -11.50
CA SER A 114 -7.03 -0.16 -10.13
C SER A 114 -5.89 -1.17 -10.06
N GLY A 115 -4.91 -0.93 -9.19
CA GLY A 115 -3.78 -1.85 -9.04
C GLY A 115 -2.70 -1.37 -8.08
N ASN A 116 -1.64 -2.17 -7.96
CA ASN A 116 -0.49 -1.86 -7.12
C ASN A 116 0.52 -0.99 -7.88
N LEU A 117 0.90 0.14 -7.29
CA LEU A 117 1.92 1.04 -7.82
C LEU A 117 3.31 0.68 -7.31
N ALA A 118 3.44 0.38 -6.02
CA ALA A 118 4.71 0.06 -5.39
C ALA A 118 4.51 -0.91 -4.21
N HIS A 119 5.57 -1.62 -3.87
CA HIS A 119 5.65 -2.50 -2.71
C HIS A 119 6.83 -2.09 -1.84
N PHE A 120 6.59 -1.97 -0.55
CA PHE A 120 7.58 -1.61 0.44
C PHE A 120 7.74 -2.77 1.42
N SER A 121 8.98 -3.15 1.71
CA SER A 121 9.27 -4.12 2.77
C SER A 121 9.81 -3.39 3.98
N PHE A 122 9.24 -3.66 5.16
CA PHE A 122 9.66 -3.08 6.43
C PHE A 122 9.93 -4.16 7.47
N ASP A 123 10.87 -3.91 8.39
CA ASP A 123 10.98 -4.66 9.65
C ASP A 123 10.16 -3.98 10.73
N ALA A 124 9.36 -4.76 11.47
CA ALA A 124 8.61 -4.28 12.63
C ALA A 124 9.49 -4.27 13.88
N LEU A 125 9.79 -3.08 14.40
CA LEU A 125 10.75 -2.87 15.50
C LEU A 125 10.09 -2.98 16.89
N ALA A 126 8.89 -2.44 17.04
CA ALA A 126 8.21 -2.35 18.32
C ALA A 126 6.69 -2.36 18.16
N ALA A 127 5.99 -2.79 19.21
CA ALA A 127 4.54 -2.85 19.21
C ALA A 127 3.94 -1.44 19.26
N GLY A 128 2.88 -1.21 18.50
CA GLY A 128 2.24 0.09 18.38
C GLY A 128 1.49 0.27 17.07
N SER A 129 0.90 1.45 16.90
CA SER A 129 0.23 1.86 15.67
C SER A 129 1.17 2.73 14.85
N ALA A 130 1.89 2.13 13.90
CA ALA A 130 2.83 2.85 13.04
C ALA A 130 2.07 3.63 11.95
N ALA A 131 2.17 4.96 11.97
CA ALA A 131 1.55 5.81 10.95
C ALA A 131 2.33 5.77 9.62
N LEU A 132 1.60 5.86 8.52
CA LEU A 132 2.11 5.95 7.15
C LEU A 132 1.40 7.10 6.45
N THR A 133 2.16 8.08 5.96
CA THR A 133 1.59 9.30 5.38
C THR A 133 2.22 9.62 4.04
N PHE A 134 1.39 9.98 3.08
CA PHE A 134 1.84 10.43 1.77
C PHE A 134 2.08 11.94 1.77
N SER A 135 3.13 12.37 1.09
CA SER A 135 3.41 13.76 0.75
C SER A 135 3.97 13.86 -0.67
N ASP A 136 4.08 15.08 -1.19
CA ASP A 136 4.67 15.36 -2.52
C ASP A 136 4.08 14.49 -3.65
N VAL A 137 2.76 14.33 -3.61
CA VAL A 137 1.99 13.46 -4.50
C VAL A 137 1.78 14.15 -5.84
N LEU A 138 2.25 13.54 -6.92
CA LEU A 138 2.07 14.01 -8.30
C LEU A 138 1.70 12.84 -9.19
N PHE A 139 0.63 12.98 -9.97
CA PHE A 139 0.16 11.98 -10.92
C PHE A 139 -0.09 12.67 -12.26
N LEU A 140 0.35 12.05 -13.36
CA LEU A 140 0.28 12.63 -14.70
C LEU A 140 -0.43 11.68 -15.67
N ASP A 141 -1.24 12.26 -16.56
CA ASP A 141 -1.86 11.58 -17.68
C ASP A 141 -0.90 11.45 -18.89
N SER A 142 -1.32 10.78 -19.96
CA SER A 142 -0.48 10.59 -21.16
C SER A 142 -0.20 11.89 -21.93
N ASN A 143 -0.96 12.94 -21.65
CA ASN A 143 -0.78 14.29 -22.20
C ASN A 143 0.03 15.20 -21.27
N GLN A 144 0.57 14.65 -20.17
CA GLN A 144 1.32 15.37 -19.12
C GLN A 144 0.47 16.37 -18.32
N ASN A 145 -0.86 16.21 -18.32
CA ASN A 145 -1.72 16.93 -17.39
C ASN A 145 -1.73 16.24 -16.03
N GLU A 146 -1.86 17.03 -14.98
CA GLU A 146 -1.98 16.50 -13.63
C GLU A 146 -3.34 15.82 -13.41
N ILE A 147 -3.29 14.64 -12.80
CA ILE A 147 -4.45 13.91 -12.31
C ILE A 147 -4.59 14.19 -10.82
N ALA A 148 -5.70 14.80 -10.41
CA ALA A 148 -6.00 14.94 -8.99
C ALA A 148 -6.23 13.56 -8.36
N VAL A 149 -5.50 13.27 -7.27
CA VAL A 149 -5.60 12.00 -6.53
C VAL A 149 -5.81 12.31 -5.05
N THR A 150 -6.73 11.58 -4.42
CA THR A 150 -6.91 11.64 -2.96
C THR A 150 -5.93 10.66 -2.32
N ALA A 151 -5.01 11.17 -1.49
CA ALA A 151 -4.11 10.32 -0.73
C ALA A 151 -4.75 9.90 0.60
N ASP A 152 -5.04 8.61 0.73
CA ASP A 152 -5.54 7.99 1.95
C ASP A 152 -4.37 7.47 2.78
N ASN A 153 -4.05 8.21 3.83
CA ASN A 153 -2.99 7.84 4.77
C ASN A 153 -3.38 6.57 5.54
N GLY A 154 -2.37 5.81 5.95
CA GLY A 154 -2.57 4.50 6.56
C GLY A 154 -1.93 4.38 7.93
N SER A 155 -2.17 3.24 8.56
CA SER A 155 -1.37 2.79 9.70
C SER A 155 -1.22 1.28 9.70
N VAL A 156 -0.13 0.79 10.29
CA VAL A 156 0.10 -0.64 10.52
C VAL A 156 0.11 -0.89 12.02
N GLN A 157 -0.75 -1.79 12.46
CA GLN A 157 -0.73 -2.29 13.83
C GLN A 157 0.38 -3.33 13.96
N VAL A 158 1.32 -3.09 14.87
CA VAL A 158 2.37 -4.02 15.26
C VAL A 158 2.05 -4.58 16.64
N VAL A 159 2.01 -5.90 16.76
CA VAL A 159 1.72 -6.61 18.03
C VAL A 159 2.94 -7.41 18.51
N PRO A 160 3.08 -7.64 19.83
CA PRO A 160 4.12 -8.51 20.36
C PRO A 160 4.01 -9.95 19.83
N GLU A 161 5.11 -10.71 19.91
CA GLU A 161 5.10 -12.14 19.58
C GLU A 161 4.01 -12.89 20.37
N PRO A 162 3.27 -13.84 19.76
CA PRO A 162 2.25 -14.60 20.46
C PRO A 162 2.81 -15.37 21.65
N ALA A 163 2.24 -15.15 22.84
CA ALA A 163 2.59 -15.88 24.07
C ALA A 163 2.39 -17.41 23.96
N THR A 164 1.70 -17.87 22.92
CA THR A 164 1.53 -19.29 22.58
C THR A 164 2.87 -20.03 22.46
N TYR A 165 3.93 -19.39 21.95
CA TYR A 165 5.25 -20.03 21.88
C TYR A 165 5.86 -20.27 23.26
N MET A 166 5.71 -19.30 24.18
CA MET A 166 6.13 -19.48 25.57
C MET A 166 5.31 -20.59 26.24
N MET A 167 4.00 -20.61 26.04
CA MET A 167 3.13 -21.65 26.59
C MET A 167 3.45 -23.04 26.04
N MET A 168 3.76 -23.15 24.74
CA MET A 168 4.18 -24.40 24.12
C MET A 168 5.53 -24.86 24.65
N GLY A 169 6.50 -23.95 24.83
CA GLY A 169 7.79 -24.25 25.45
C GLY A 169 7.63 -24.77 26.88
N VAL A 170 6.84 -24.08 27.71
CA VAL A 170 6.54 -24.49 29.09
C VAL A 170 5.82 -25.85 29.11
N GLY A 171 4.85 -26.07 28.22
CA GLY A 171 4.14 -27.34 28.10
C GLY A 171 5.06 -28.51 27.75
N LEU A 172 5.96 -28.34 26.78
CA LEU A 172 6.95 -29.36 26.38
C LEU A 172 7.93 -29.68 27.51
N LEU A 173 8.39 -28.65 28.24
CA LEU A 173 9.26 -28.84 29.41
C LEU A 173 8.54 -29.61 30.52
N ALA A 174 7.29 -29.26 30.81
CA ALA A 174 6.47 -29.95 31.80
C ALA A 174 6.25 -31.43 31.44
N LEU A 175 5.90 -31.72 30.18
CA LEU A 175 5.75 -33.09 29.68
C LEU A 175 7.06 -33.90 29.77
N GLY A 176 8.19 -33.28 29.42
CA GLY A 176 9.51 -33.89 29.55
C GLY A 176 9.86 -34.23 31.01
N ALA A 177 9.58 -33.33 31.93
CA ALA A 177 9.79 -33.55 33.37
C ALA A 177 8.89 -34.68 33.92
N MET A 178 7.63 -34.73 33.49
CA MET A 178 6.70 -35.80 33.87
C MET A 178 7.17 -37.17 33.35
N ARG A 179 7.65 -37.24 32.11
CA ARG A 179 8.18 -38.49 31.53
C ARG A 179 9.41 -38.99 32.28
N ARG A 180 10.33 -38.10 32.68
CA ARG A 180 11.51 -38.47 33.49
C ARG A 180 11.10 -39.05 34.85
N ARG A 181 10.10 -38.45 35.51
CA ARG A 181 9.57 -38.95 36.79
C ARG A 181 8.91 -40.33 36.66
N GLN A 182 8.16 -40.58 35.59
CA GLN A 182 7.52 -41.87 35.34
C GLN A 182 8.51 -43.00 35.05
N VAL A 183 9.62 -42.72 34.37
CA VAL A 183 10.69 -43.71 34.12
C VAL A 183 11.47 -44.02 35.39
N GLY A 184 11.78 -43.01 36.22
CA GLY A 184 12.48 -43.21 37.50
C GLY A 184 11.65 -43.93 38.56
N ALA A 185 10.32 -43.88 38.50
CA ALA A 185 9.43 -44.58 39.44
C ALA A 185 9.14 -46.05 39.07
N ARG A 186 9.62 -46.52 37.90
CA ARG A 186 9.42 -47.89 37.40
C ARG A 186 10.70 -48.74 37.41
N ALA A 187 11.82 -48.18 37.84
CA ALA A 187 13.09 -48.88 38.09
C ALA A 187 13.22 -49.19 39.59
#